data_AF-A0A7W0D0I0-F1
#
_entry.id   AF-A0A7W0D0I0-F1
#
_cell.length_a   1.000
_cell.length_b   1.000
_cell.length_c   1.000
_cell.angle_alpha   90.00
_cell.angle_beta   90.00
_cell.angle_gamma   90.00
#
_symmetry.space_group_name_H-M   'P 1'
#
loop_
_entity.id
_entity.type
_entity.pdbx_description
1 polymer ?
#
loop_
_entity_poly.entity_id
_entity_poly.type
_entity_poly.pdbx_seq_one_letter_code
_entity_poly.pdbx_strand_id
1 'polypeptide(L)'
;MTQLLPRALVAILLALLGVSIMSLVVIVALVGFPSDPAKLATFQMRAAPFTPQVDLIIGGLVLLACGWWAGRPFARPLALRAGLAVGLGYIAVEVAIAVLRSGLVAIDWQPTLISFTVKIVAALAGGWLAGGPAAPDPVPLDPE
;
A
#
# COMPACT_ATOMS: atom_id res chain seq x y z
N MET A 1 19.56 -5.62 9.62
CA MET A 1 18.88 -4.40 9.11
C MET A 1 19.16 -4.11 7.63
N THR A 2 20.31 -4.53 7.09
CA THR A 2 20.79 -4.26 5.72
C THR A 2 19.87 -4.71 4.58
N GLN A 3 18.93 -5.65 4.78
CA GLN A 3 17.99 -6.10 3.73
C GLN A 3 16.57 -5.53 3.85
N LEU A 4 16.22 -4.85 4.96
CA LEU A 4 14.84 -4.40 5.19
C LEU A 4 14.47 -3.23 4.29
N LEU A 5 15.34 -2.21 4.23
CA LEU A 5 15.13 -1.00 3.44
C LEU A 5 14.94 -1.29 1.94
N PRO A 6 15.82 -2.03 1.24
CA PRO A 6 15.64 -2.30 -0.18
C PRO A 6 14.38 -3.11 -0.48
N ARG A 7 14.00 -4.06 0.39
CA ARG A 7 12.74 -4.81 0.22
C ARG A 7 11.50 -3.93 0.41
N ALA A 8 11.52 -3.06 1.43
CA ALA A 8 10.43 -2.12 1.65
C ALA A 8 10.25 -1.18 0.44
N LEU A 9 11.36 -0.67 -0.14
CA LEU A 9 11.32 0.14 -1.35
C LEU A 9 10.70 -0.61 -2.54
N VAL A 10 11.12 -1.86 -2.79
CA VAL A 10 10.52 -2.69 -3.85
C VAL A 10 9.03 -2.91 -3.58
N ALA A 11 8.64 -3.21 -2.34
CA ALA A 11 7.24 -3.38 -1.98
C ALA A 11 6.41 -2.09 -2.15
N ILE A 12 6.99 -0.92 -1.87
CA ILE A 12 6.33 0.38 -2.12
C ILE A 12 6.12 0.60 -3.62
N LEU A 13 7.12 0.31 -4.45
CA LEU A 13 7.00 0.41 -5.92
C LEU A 13 5.94 -0.56 -6.46
N LEU A 14 5.91 -1.80 -5.96
CA LEU A 14 4.88 -2.77 -6.28
C LEU A 14 3.49 -2.32 -5.83
N ALA A 15 3.40 -1.68 -4.66
CA ALA A 15 2.14 -1.13 -4.17
C ALA A 15 1.63 0.00 -5.08
N LEU A 16 2.49 0.94 -5.47
CA LEU A 16 2.13 2.03 -6.40
C LEU A 16 1.63 1.48 -7.73
N LEU A 17 2.35 0.52 -8.31
CA LEU A 17 1.98 -0.11 -9.57
C LEU A 17 0.67 -0.91 -9.43
N GLY A 18 0.56 -1.72 -8.37
CA GLY A 18 -0.59 -2.58 -8.10
C GLY A 18 -1.86 -1.78 -7.87
N VAL A 19 -1.81 -0.74 -7.02
CA VAL A 19 -2.96 0.14 -6.78
C VAL A 19 -3.37 0.84 -8.06
N SER A 20 -2.42 1.38 -8.84
CA SER A 20 -2.73 2.08 -10.08
C SER A 20 -3.41 1.18 -11.11
N ILE A 21 -2.85 -0.01 -11.37
CA ILE A 21 -3.38 -0.94 -12.37
C ILE A 21 -4.73 -1.49 -11.90
N MET A 22 -4.83 -1.99 -10.67
CA MET A 22 -6.07 -2.61 -10.20
C MET A 22 -7.20 -1.60 -10.05
N SER A 23 -6.91 -0.39 -9.57
CA SER A 23 -7.92 0.68 -9.49
C SER A 23 -8.42 1.07 -10.87
N LEU A 24 -7.51 1.18 -11.86
CA LEU A 24 -7.92 1.45 -13.24
C LEU A 24 -8.82 0.35 -13.79
N VAL A 25 -8.45 -0.92 -13.60
CA VAL A 25 -9.26 -2.07 -14.03
C VAL A 25 -10.66 -2.03 -13.41
N VAL A 26 -10.75 -1.79 -12.09
CA VAL A 26 -12.04 -1.73 -11.38
C VAL A 26 -12.88 -0.56 -11.85
N ILE A 27 -12.29 0.64 -12.00
CA ILE A 27 -13.02 1.81 -12.48
C ILE A 27 -13.53 1.56 -13.91
N VAL A 28 -12.71 0.99 -14.79
CA VAL A 28 -13.11 0.63 -16.16
C VAL A 28 -14.24 -0.41 -16.14
N ALA A 29 -14.20 -1.39 -15.24
CA ALA A 29 -15.25 -2.39 -15.11
C ALA A 29 -16.58 -1.78 -14.62
N LEU A 30 -16.52 -0.80 -13.72
CA LEU A 30 -17.70 -0.12 -13.16
C LEU A 30 -18.33 0.89 -14.13
N VAL A 31 -17.50 1.67 -14.83
CA VAL A 31 -17.93 2.83 -15.62
C VAL A 31 -17.99 2.53 -17.12
N GLY A 32 -17.29 1.48 -17.56
CA GLY A 32 -17.09 1.13 -18.96
C GLY A 32 -15.88 1.83 -19.57
N PHE A 33 -15.17 1.12 -20.46
CA PHE A 33 -13.99 1.67 -21.12
C PHE A 33 -14.37 2.81 -22.09
N PRO A 34 -13.68 3.97 -22.04
CA PRO A 34 -13.92 5.04 -23.00
C PRO A 34 -13.40 4.62 -24.37
N SER A 35 -14.31 4.30 -25.29
CA SER A 35 -13.97 3.88 -26.66
C SER A 35 -13.45 5.01 -27.55
N ASP A 36 -13.58 6.27 -27.11
CA ASP A 36 -13.25 7.47 -27.86
C ASP A 36 -12.65 8.53 -26.91
N PRO A 37 -11.53 9.19 -27.28
CA PRO A 37 -10.96 10.31 -26.51
C PRO A 37 -11.96 11.40 -26.13
N ALA A 38 -12.95 11.69 -26.99
CA ALA A 38 -13.98 12.69 -26.71
C ALA A 38 -14.86 12.33 -25.50
N LYS A 39 -14.89 11.05 -25.11
CA LYS A 39 -15.65 10.54 -23.95
C LYS A 39 -14.83 10.47 -22.67
N LEU A 40 -13.54 10.84 -22.69
CA LEU A 40 -12.67 10.80 -21.49
C LEU A 40 -13.18 11.70 -20.37
N ALA A 41 -13.66 12.91 -20.69
CA ALA A 41 -14.23 13.82 -19.69
C ALA A 41 -15.48 13.21 -19.04
N THR A 42 -16.36 12.59 -19.83
CA THR A 42 -17.55 11.89 -19.33
C THR A 42 -17.19 10.68 -18.49
N PHE A 43 -16.18 9.91 -18.89
CA PHE A 43 -15.64 8.81 -18.10
C PHE A 43 -15.11 9.30 -16.75
N GLN A 44 -14.31 10.37 -16.74
CA GLN A 44 -13.76 10.94 -15.51
C GLN A 44 -14.86 11.45 -14.57
N MET A 45 -15.89 12.12 -15.09
CA MET A 45 -17.03 12.56 -14.27
C MET A 45 -17.81 11.39 -13.67
N ARG A 46 -17.96 10.29 -14.42
CA ARG A 46 -18.64 9.07 -13.92
C ARG A 46 -17.76 8.25 -12.97
N ALA A 47 -16.44 8.28 -13.15
CA ALA A 47 -15.47 7.57 -12.33
C ALA A 47 -15.19 8.26 -10.98
N ALA A 48 -15.17 9.60 -10.98
CA ALA A 48 -14.90 10.44 -9.81
C ALA A 48 -15.61 9.99 -8.50
N PRO A 49 -16.92 9.68 -8.48
CA PRO A 49 -17.60 9.24 -7.26
C PRO A 49 -17.13 7.88 -6.72
N PHE A 50 -16.62 6.99 -7.59
CA PHE A 50 -16.15 5.67 -7.17
C PHE A 50 -14.69 5.68 -6.71
N THR A 51 -13.89 6.63 -7.19
CA THR A 51 -12.44 6.70 -6.93
C THR A 51 -12.08 6.56 -5.44
N PRO A 52 -12.72 7.25 -4.48
CA PRO A 52 -12.36 7.13 -3.07
C PRO A 52 -12.58 5.73 -2.50
N GLN A 53 -13.69 5.07 -2.88
CA GLN A 53 -14.01 3.72 -2.41
C GLN A 53 -13.10 2.68 -3.06
N VAL A 54 -12.84 2.81 -4.36
CA VAL A 54 -11.92 1.93 -5.09
C VAL A 54 -10.51 2.06 -4.53
N ASP A 55 -10.02 3.28 -4.30
CA ASP A 55 -8.71 3.52 -3.67
C ASP A 55 -8.61 2.89 -2.28
N LEU A 56 -9.64 3.05 -1.44
CA LEU A 56 -9.63 2.48 -0.10
C LEU A 56 -9.57 0.94 -0.13
N ILE A 57 -10.41 0.29 -0.95
CA ILE A 57 -10.50 -1.17 -1.02
C ILE A 57 -9.25 -1.76 -1.69
N ILE A 58 -8.91 -1.27 -2.88
CA ILE A 58 -7.78 -1.78 -3.66
C ILE A 58 -6.46 -1.42 -2.97
N GLY A 59 -6.33 -0.19 -2.47
CA GLY A 59 -5.20 0.24 -1.65
C GLY A 59 -5.02 -0.68 -0.45
N GLY A 60 -6.09 -0.95 0.31
CA GLY A 60 -6.03 -1.88 1.44
C GLY A 60 -5.54 -3.27 1.04
N LEU A 61 -6.12 -3.88 0.00
CA LEU A 61 -5.75 -5.22 -0.44
C LEU A 61 -4.29 -5.30 -0.94
N VAL A 62 -3.87 -4.31 -1.73
CA VAL A 62 -2.51 -4.27 -2.27
C VAL A 62 -1.49 -4.04 -1.15
N LEU A 63 -1.77 -3.15 -0.19
CA LEU A 63 -0.86 -2.91 0.93
C LEU A 63 -0.79 -4.10 1.88
N LEU A 64 -1.87 -4.86 2.06
CA LEU A 64 -1.85 -6.13 2.76
C LEU A 64 -0.90 -7.13 2.08
N ALA A 65 -1.03 -7.31 0.76
CA ALA A 65 -0.17 -8.21 0.00
C ALA A 65 1.31 -7.77 0.03
N CYS A 66 1.57 -6.47 -0.09
CA CYS A 66 2.92 -5.91 -0.07
C CYS A 66 3.56 -6.00 1.32
N GLY A 67 2.80 -5.70 2.38
CA GLY A 67 3.23 -5.89 3.76
C GLY A 67 3.55 -7.34 4.07
N TRP A 68 2.71 -8.27 3.59
CA TRP A 68 2.98 -9.70 3.69
C TRP A 68 4.26 -10.10 2.97
N TRP A 69 4.42 -9.73 1.70
CA TRP A 69 5.60 -10.07 0.91
C TRP A 69 6.90 -9.48 1.51
N ALA A 70 6.85 -8.24 2.00
CA ALA A 70 7.97 -7.59 2.65
C ALA A 70 8.34 -8.29 3.97
N GLY A 71 7.34 -8.77 4.71
CA GLY A 71 7.50 -9.44 6.01
C GLY A 71 7.97 -10.89 5.98
N ARG A 72 7.77 -11.63 4.88
CA ARG A 72 8.07 -13.08 4.77
C ARG A 72 9.43 -13.55 5.30
N PRO A 73 10.55 -12.85 5.07
CA PRO A 73 11.86 -13.34 5.50
C PRO A 73 12.17 -13.06 6.98
N PHE A 74 11.26 -12.40 7.72
CA PHE A 74 11.55 -11.87 9.05
C PHE A 74 10.72 -12.53 10.15
N ALA A 75 11.27 -12.55 11.36
CA ALA A 75 10.49 -12.84 12.57
C ALA A 75 9.44 -11.74 12.82
N ARG A 76 8.37 -12.08 13.53
CA ARG A 76 7.18 -11.22 13.73
C ARG A 76 7.45 -9.75 14.08
N PRO A 77 8.36 -9.40 15.02
CA PRO A 77 8.65 -8.00 15.32
C PRO A 77 9.27 -7.24 14.14
N LEU A 78 10.15 -7.88 13.37
CA LEU A 78 10.78 -7.30 12.19
C LEU A 78 9.82 -7.29 10.99
N ALA A 79 8.94 -8.29 10.87
CA ALA A 79 7.92 -8.34 9.83
C ALA A 79 6.87 -7.22 10.00
N LEU A 80 6.48 -6.92 11.24
CA LEU A 80 5.65 -5.74 11.57
C LEU A 80 6.35 -4.43 11.18
N ARG A 81 7.64 -4.27 11.50
CA ARG A 81 8.43 -3.09 11.09
C ARG A 81 8.53 -2.97 9.57
N ALA A 82 8.68 -4.08 8.85
CA ALA A 82 8.66 -4.10 7.39
C ALA A 82 7.30 -3.65 6.84
N GLY A 83 6.19 -4.18 7.39
CA GLY A 83 4.83 -3.74 7.04
C GLY A 83 4.60 -2.26 7.31
N LEU A 84 5.04 -1.75 8.47
CA LEU A 84 4.96 -0.34 8.80
C LEU A 84 5.76 0.55 7.83
N ALA A 85 6.98 0.13 7.48
CA ALA A 85 7.83 0.85 6.54
C ALA A 85 7.19 0.93 5.14
N VAL A 86 6.55 -0.16 4.68
CA VAL A 86 5.80 -0.18 3.43
C VAL A 86 4.60 0.76 3.50
N GLY A 87 3.79 0.67 4.56
CA GLY A 87 2.62 1.53 4.75
C GLY A 87 3.01 3.01 4.77
N LEU A 88 3.91 3.41 5.65
CA LEU A 88 4.34 4.82 5.77
C LEU A 88 5.03 5.32 4.50
N GLY A 89 5.87 4.51 3.87
CA GLY A 89 6.56 4.88 2.64
C GLY A 89 5.59 5.10 1.47
N TYR A 90 4.58 4.24 1.33
CA TYR A 90 3.53 4.42 0.34
C TYR A 90 2.73 5.70 0.59
N ILE A 91 2.30 5.94 1.83
CA ILE A 91 1.55 7.16 2.19
C ILE A 91 2.37 8.43 1.94
N ALA A 92 3.67 8.41 2.27
CA ALA A 92 4.54 9.55 1.99
C ALA A 92 4.58 9.89 0.49
N VAL A 93 4.63 8.87 -0.38
CA VAL A 93 4.57 9.06 -1.84
C VAL A 93 3.19 9.57 -2.28
N GLU A 94 2.10 9.01 -1.76
CA GLU A 94 0.74 9.47 -2.06
C GLU A 94 0.53 10.94 -1.69
N VAL A 95 0.95 11.35 -0.49
CA VAL A 95 0.89 12.75 -0.03
C VAL A 95 1.75 13.63 -0.93
N ALA A 96 2.98 13.21 -1.28
CA ALA A 96 3.83 13.98 -2.17
C ALA A 96 3.18 14.20 -3.54
N ILE A 97 2.57 13.16 -4.13
CA ILE A 97 1.83 13.26 -5.40
C ILE A 97 0.62 14.19 -5.27
N ALA A 98 -0.16 14.06 -4.19
CA ALA A 98 -1.33 14.90 -3.95
C ALA A 98 -0.95 16.38 -3.81
N VAL A 99 0.11 16.67 -3.04
CA VAL A 99 0.65 18.03 -2.86
C VAL A 99 1.17 18.59 -4.19
N LEU A 100 1.90 17.79 -4.99
CA LEU A 100 2.40 18.23 -6.30
C LEU A 100 1.26 18.50 -7.30
N ARG A 101 0.14 17.76 -7.23
CA ARG A 101 -0.99 17.92 -8.16
C ARG A 101 -1.97 19.02 -7.78
N SER A 102 -2.22 19.21 -6.48
CA SER A 102 -3.35 20.03 -6.01
C SER A 102 -2.98 21.05 -4.93
N GLY A 103 -1.77 20.97 -4.38
CA GLY A 103 -1.36 21.75 -3.22
C GLY A 103 -1.94 21.18 -1.92
N LEU A 104 -1.26 21.44 -0.80
CA LEU A 104 -1.59 20.84 0.51
C LEU A 104 -3.00 21.21 1.02
N VAL A 105 -3.48 22.42 0.70
CA VAL A 105 -4.74 22.98 1.20
C VAL A 105 -5.96 22.42 0.46
N ALA A 106 -5.79 21.92 -0.77
CA ALA A 106 -6.89 21.40 -1.58
C ALA A 106 -7.21 19.92 -1.30
N ILE A 107 -6.43 19.27 -0.43
CA ILE A 107 -6.65 17.86 -0.06
C ILE A 107 -7.86 17.80 0.88
N ASP A 108 -8.85 16.98 0.52
CA ASP A 108 -9.92 16.62 1.45
C ASP A 108 -9.36 15.64 2.50
N TRP A 109 -8.92 16.19 3.63
CA TRP A 109 -8.17 15.45 4.64
C TRP A 109 -8.97 14.36 5.33
N GLN A 110 -10.28 14.52 5.50
CA GLN A 110 -11.08 13.55 6.24
C GLN A 110 -11.13 12.16 5.53
N PRO A 111 -11.59 12.03 4.28
CA PRO A 111 -11.56 10.75 3.58
C PRO A 111 -10.13 10.26 3.32
N THR A 112 -9.19 11.18 3.12
CA THR A 112 -7.77 10.85 2.92
C THR A 112 -7.17 10.15 4.13
N LEU A 113 -7.38 10.69 5.35
CA LEU A 113 -6.87 10.10 6.59
C LEU A 113 -7.50 8.73 6.90
N ILE A 114 -8.77 8.52 6.54
CA ILE A 114 -9.43 7.22 6.64
C ILE A 114 -8.75 6.21 5.71
N SER A 115 -8.56 6.57 4.43
CA SER A 115 -7.85 5.73 3.46
C SER A 115 -6.43 5.39 3.94
N PHE A 116 -5.71 6.38 4.47
CA PHE A 116 -4.35 6.18 4.99
C PHE A 116 -4.31 5.20 6.16
N THR A 117 -5.25 5.32 7.09
CA THR A 117 -5.35 4.44 8.25
C THR A 117 -5.61 3.00 7.80
N VAL A 118 -6.55 2.80 6.87
CA VAL A 118 -6.86 1.47 6.31
C VAL A 118 -5.61 0.87 5.65
N LYS A 119 -4.89 1.64 4.82
CA LYS A 119 -3.68 1.19 4.13
C LYS A 119 -2.53 0.84 5.09
N ILE A 120 -2.33 1.63 6.16
CA ILE A 120 -1.33 1.35 7.18
C ILE A 120 -1.68 0.07 7.96
N VAL A 121 -2.93 -0.05 8.42
CA VAL A 121 -3.41 -1.24 9.14
C VAL A 121 -3.30 -2.48 8.27
N ALA A 122 -3.64 -2.38 6.99
CA ALA A 122 -3.51 -3.47 6.04
C ALA A 122 -2.05 -3.92 5.86
N ALA A 123 -1.11 -2.98 5.69
CA ALA A 123 0.32 -3.29 5.57
C ALA A 123 0.88 -3.95 6.84
N LEU A 124 0.47 -3.46 8.02
CA LEU A 124 0.82 -4.06 9.31
C LEU A 124 0.26 -5.48 9.44
N ALA A 125 -1.02 -5.68 9.09
CA ALA A 125 -1.66 -6.99 9.12
C ALA A 125 -0.96 -7.97 8.17
N GLY A 126 -0.60 -7.53 6.97
CA GLY A 126 0.21 -8.30 6.03
C GLY A 126 1.54 -8.73 6.65
N GLY A 127 2.29 -7.78 7.20
CA GLY A 127 3.57 -8.06 7.88
C GLY A 127 3.42 -9.03 9.04
N TRP A 128 2.38 -8.88 9.86
CA TRP A 128 2.09 -9.76 10.99
C TRP A 128 1.72 -11.19 10.57
N LEU A 129 0.98 -11.34 9.47
CA LEU A 129 0.60 -12.63 8.88
C LEU A 129 1.79 -13.35 8.25
N ALA A 130 2.78 -12.61 7.74
CA ALA A 130 3.97 -13.17 7.13
C ALA A 130 5.05 -13.57 8.15
N GLY A 131 5.11 -12.88 9.28
CA GLY A 131 6.16 -13.06 10.27
C GLY A 131 6.03 -14.36 11.06
N GLY A 132 7.05 -15.21 10.98
CA GLY A 132 7.18 -16.40 11.82
C GLY A 132 7.52 -16.08 13.29
N PRO A 133 7.38 -17.06 14.20
CA PRO A 133 7.88 -16.92 15.56
C PRO A 133 9.38 -16.61 15.54
N ALA A 134 9.86 -15.83 16.52
CA ALA A 134 11.29 -15.58 16.67
C ALA A 134 12.00 -16.92 16.92
N ALA A 135 13.14 -17.14 16.27
CA ALA A 135 13.97 -18.29 16.58
C ALA A 135 14.40 -18.20 18.05
N PRO A 136 14.39 -19.31 18.81
CA PRO A 136 14.96 -19.33 20.15
C PRO A 136 16.41 -18.89 20.10
N ASP A 137 16.88 -18.21 21.16
CA ASP A 137 18.30 -17.88 21.28
C ASP A 137 19.13 -19.17 21.19
N PRO A 138 20.25 -19.16 20.44
CA PRO A 138 21.12 -20.33 20.37
C PRO A 138 21.60 -20.68 21.78
N VAL A 139 21.35 -21.91 22.20
CA VAL A 139 21.88 -22.43 23.46
C VAL A 139 23.40 -22.31 23.39
N PRO A 140 24.07 -21.67 24.38
CA PRO A 140 25.52 -21.63 24.44
C PRO A 140 26.05 -23.06 24.34
N LEU A 141 26.86 -23.34 23.33
CA LEU A 141 27.62 -24.59 23.31
C LEU A 141 28.67 -24.45 24.41
N ASP A 142 28.54 -25.27 25.46
CA ASP A 142 29.57 -25.35 26.48
C ASP A 142 30.91 -25.70 25.79
N PRO A 143 32.00 -24.98 26.08
CA PRO A 143 33.31 -25.36 25.57
C PRO A 143 33.75 -26.67 26.25
N GLU A 144 33.85 -27.74 25.47
CA GLU A 144 34.50 -29.01 25.88
C GLU A 144 36.02 -28.85 26.09
#